data_AF-A0A377JQ79-F1
#
_entry.id   AF-A0A377JQ79-F1
#
_cell.length_a   1.000
_cell.length_b   1.000
_cell.length_c   1.000
_cell.angle_alpha   90.00
_cell.angle_beta   90.00
_cell.angle_gamma   90.00
#
_symmetry.space_group_name_H-M   'P 1'
#
loop_
_entity.id
_entity.type
_entity.pdbx_description
1 polymer ?
#
loop_
_entity_poly.entity_id
_entity_poly.type
_entity_poly.pdbx_seq_one_letter_code
_entity_poly.pdbx_strand_id
1 'polypeptide(L)' 'MANFETAHKVTADCEGGYVNDPKDAGGETIFGIARNMWKDLPLWKIVDDYKQMVGIYLKKLNANS' A
#
# COMPACT_ATOMS: atom_id res chain seq x y z
N MET A 1 -18.01 -7.75 -25.21
CA MET A 1 -16.73 -7.33 -24.59
C MET A 1 -17.01 -6.99 -23.14
N ALA A 2 -16.29 -7.55 -22.17
CA ALA A 2 -16.43 -7.12 -20.78
C ALA A 2 -15.99 -5.65 -20.65
N ASN A 3 -16.77 -4.83 -19.94
CA ASN A 3 -16.38 -3.44 -19.68
C ASN A 3 -15.27 -3.45 -18.61
N PHE A 4 -14.05 -3.09 -19.04
CA PHE A 4 -12.87 -3.01 -18.18
C PHE A 4 -13.12 -2.18 -16.92
N GLU A 5 -13.86 -1.07 -17.04
CA GLU A 5 -14.11 -0.18 -15.91
C GLU A 5 -14.95 -0.84 -14.81
N THR A 6 -15.94 -1.65 -15.20
CA THR A 6 -16.80 -2.35 -14.25
C THR A 6 -16.03 -3.43 -13.48
N ALA A 7 -15.19 -4.19 -14.18
CA ALA A 7 -14.36 -5.21 -13.55
C ALA A 7 -13.26 -4.57 -12.67
N HIS A 8 -12.57 -3.55 -13.19
CA HIS A 8 -11.52 -2.85 -12.48
C HIS A 8 -12.02 -2.20 -11.19
N LYS A 9 -13.23 -1.64 -11.17
CA LYS A 9 -13.80 -1.02 -9.96
C LYS A 9 -13.99 -2.04 -8.83
N VAL A 10 -14.56 -3.20 -9.14
CA VAL A 10 -14.75 -4.28 -8.14
C VAL A 10 -13.39 -4.81 -7.66
N THR A 11 -12.46 -5.04 -8.59
CA THR A 11 -11.09 -5.50 -8.24
C THR A 11 -10.35 -4.49 -7.39
N ALA A 12 -10.43 -3.19 -7.70
CA ALA A 12 -9.78 -2.14 -6.93
C ALA A 12 -10.36 -2.02 -5.51
N ASP A 13 -11.67 -2.21 -5.34
CA ASP A 13 -12.29 -2.20 -4.00
C ASP A 13 -11.86 -3.40 -3.16
N CYS A 14 -11.65 -4.57 -3.77
CA CYS A 14 -11.25 -5.79 -3.07
C CYS A 14 -9.73 -5.92 -2.83
N GLU A 15 -8.90 -5.49 -3.78
CA GLU A 15 -7.44 -5.69 -3.79
C GLU A 15 -6.66 -4.39 -3.57
N GLY A 16 -7.35 -3.26 -3.52
CA GLY A 16 -6.75 -1.92 -3.39
C GLY A 16 -6.10 -1.62 -2.04
N GLY A 17 -6.32 -2.48 -1.05
CA GLY A 17 -5.81 -2.31 0.30
C GLY A 17 -4.28 -2.34 0.38
N TYR A 18 -3.78 -1.79 1.49
CA TYR A 18 -2.40 -1.96 1.91
C TYR A 18 -2.30 -3.14 2.89
N VAL A 19 -1.39 -4.08 2.63
CA VAL A 19 -1.09 -5.19 3.52
C VAL A 19 0.43 -5.33 3.63
N ASN A 20 0.94 -5.53 4.84
CA ASN A 20 2.36 -5.83 5.05
C ASN A 20 2.47 -7.04 5.97
N ASP A 21 2.51 -8.23 5.38
CA ASP A 21 2.67 -9.47 6.13
C ASP A 21 4.14 -9.94 6.07
N PRO A 22 4.86 -9.97 7.21
CA PRO A 22 6.25 -10.41 7.25
C PRO A 22 6.45 -11.91 7.02
N LYS A 23 5.38 -12.73 7.06
CA LYS A 23 5.43 -14.17 6.75
C LYS A 23 5.07 -14.48 5.30
N ASP A 24 4.57 -13.49 4.56
CA ASP A 24 4.26 -13.63 3.14
C ASP A 24 5.51 -13.40 2.27
N ALA A 25 5.70 -14.27 1.28
CA ALA A 25 6.75 -14.12 0.28
C ALA A 25 6.62 -12.82 -0.53
N GLY A 26 5.40 -12.30 -0.71
CA GLY A 26 5.13 -11.02 -1.35
C GLY A 26 5.55 -9.81 -0.50
N GLY A 27 5.54 -9.96 0.82
CA GLY A 27 5.82 -8.91 1.79
C GLY A 27 4.79 -7.78 1.73
N GLU A 28 5.27 -6.55 1.59
CA GLU A 28 4.42 -5.36 1.51
C GLU A 28 3.71 -5.28 0.15
N THR A 29 2.38 -5.21 0.17
CA THR A 29 1.52 -5.21 -1.02
C THR A 29 0.56 -4.02 -0.98
N ILE A 30 0.45 -3.30 -2.09
CA ILE A 30 -0.49 -2.19 -2.27
C ILE A 30 -1.13 -2.28 -3.66
N PHE A 31 -2.47 -2.18 -3.75
CA PHE A 31 -3.20 -2.35 -5.01
C PHE A 31 -2.84 -3.63 -5.78
N GLY A 32 -2.63 -4.74 -5.05
CA GLY A 32 -2.19 -6.02 -5.62
C GLY A 32 -0.73 -6.06 -6.10
N ILE A 33 0.05 -4.98 -5.93
CA ILE A 33 1.46 -4.91 -6.32
C ILE A 33 2.34 -5.26 -5.10
N ALA A 34 3.02 -6.41 -5.16
CA ALA A 34 3.93 -6.86 -4.11
C ALA A 34 5.33 -6.24 -4.26
N ARG A 35 5.86 -5.66 -3.17
CA ARG A 35 7.16 -4.98 -3.12
C ARG A 35 8.30 -5.91 -3.46
N ASN A 36 8.26 -7.14 -2.97
CA ASN A 36 9.33 -8.10 -3.22
C ASN A 36 9.50 -8.47 -4.70
N MET A 37 8.43 -8.38 -5.48
CA MET A 37 8.44 -8.67 -6.92
C MET A 37 8.82 -7.46 -7.77
N TRP A 38 8.53 -6.25 -7.29
CA TRP A 38 8.66 -5.00 -8.04
C TRP A 38 9.35 -3.90 -7.25
N LYS A 39 10.51 -4.20 -6.68
CA LYS A 39 11.23 -3.34 -5.72
C LYS A 39 11.59 -1.97 -6.28
N ASP A 40 11.86 -1.87 -7.58
CA ASP A 40 12.35 -0.66 -8.22
C ASP A 40 11.24 0.30 -8.65
N LEU A 41 9.96 -0.04 -8.41
CA LEU A 41 8.86 0.84 -8.76
C LEU A 41 8.88 2.12 -7.90
N PRO A 42 8.76 3.31 -8.51
CA PRO A 42 8.68 4.59 -7.78
C PRO A 42 7.54 4.65 -6.75
N LEU A 43 6.51 3.82 -6.94
CA LEU A 43 5.41 3.61 -5.98
C LEU A 43 5.93 3.39 -4.56
N TRP A 44 6.98 2.59 -4.39
CA TRP A 44 7.47 2.25 -3.04
C TRP A 44 8.09 3.42 -2.32
N LYS A 45 8.72 4.34 -3.07
CA LYS A 45 9.19 5.60 -2.49
C LYS A 45 8.03 6.43 -1.93
N ILE A 46 6.92 6.51 -2.66
CA ILE A 46 5.73 7.25 -2.22
C ILE A 46 5.14 6.60 -0.96
N VAL A 47 5.05 5.26 -0.93
CA VAL A 47 4.57 4.51 0.24
C VAL A 47 5.46 4.75 1.46
N ASP A 48 6.78 4.73 1.29
CA ASP A 48 7.74 4.95 2.38
C ASP A 48 7.67 6.39 2.92
N ASP A 49 7.60 7.38 2.03
CA ASP A 49 7.44 8.79 2.39
C ASP A 49 6.15 9.00 3.21
N TYR A 50 5.03 8.36 2.79
CA TYR A 50 3.76 8.43 3.51
C TYR A 50 3.82 7.76 4.89
N LYS A 51 4.43 6.57 5.00
CA LYS A 51 4.62 5.87 6.28
C LYS A 51 5.45 6.70 7.26
N GLN A 52 6.49 7.38 6.77
CA GLN A 52 7.29 8.28 7.58
C GLN A 52 6.47 9.48 8.09
N MET A 53 5.69 10.12 7.21
CA MET A 53 4.82 11.25 7.58
C MET A 53 3.80 10.85 8.65
N VAL A 54 3.13 9.71 8.48
CA VAL A 54 2.16 9.17 9.46
C VAL A 54 2.85 8.87 10.78
N GLY A 55 4.02 8.22 10.77
CA GLY A 55 4.78 7.93 11.98
C GLY A 55 5.18 9.19 12.76
N ILE A 56 5.59 10.25 12.06
CA ILE A 56 5.89 11.55 12.68
C ILE A 56 4.64 12.17 13.30
N TYR A 57 3.52 12.14 12.58
CA TYR A 57 2.26 12.69 13.05
C TYR A 57 1.75 11.98 14.32
N LEU A 58 1.77 10.65 14.34
CA LEU A 58 1.38 9.85 15.51
C LEU A 58 2.25 10.13 16.73
N LYS A 59 3.58 10.27 16.53
CA LYS A 59 4.49 10.67 17.61
C LYS A 59 4.14 12.05 18.19
N LYS A 60 3.80 13.01 17.34
CA LYS A 60 3.38 14.35 17.78
C LYS A 60 2.07 14.31 18.57
N LEU A 61 1.11 13.50 18.16
CA LEU A 61 -0.14 13.35 18.91
C LEU A 61 0.11 12.78 20.31
N ASN A 62 0.92 11.72 20.40
CA ASN A 62 1.22 11.06 21.68
C ASN A 62 2.12 11.89 22.60
N ALA A 63 2.90 12.83 22.07
CA ALA A 63 3.74 13.72 22.86
C ALA A 63 2.99 14.92 23.47
N ASN A 64 1.76 15.18 23.00
CA ASN A 64 0.90 16.29 23.47
C ASN A 64 -0.28 15.78 24.32
N SER A 65 -0.31 14.50 24.69
CA SER A 65 -1.30 13.87 25.56
C SER A 65 -0.70 13.52 26.92
#